data_AF-A0A357A1Z8-F1
#
_entry.id   AF-A0A357A1Z8-F1
#
_cell.length_a   1.000
_cell.length_b   1.000
_cell.length_c   1.000
_cell.angle_alpha   90.00
_cell.angle_beta   90.00
_cell.angle_gamma   90.00
#
_symmetry.space_group_name_H-M   'P 1'
#
loop_
_entity.id
_entity.type
_entity.pdbx_description
1 polymer ?
#
loop_
_entity_poly.entity_id
_entity_poly.type
_entity_poly.pdbx_seq_one_letter_code
_entity_poly.pdbx_strand_id
1 'polypeptide(L)' 'MKIKAFRFTGKYPNFEVHSIVTDDNNDEQDIELGDLEYVGTLNEKQLKELIQETLEGRQQPKLTNAMQQLTGKAL' A
#
# COMPACT_ATOMS: atom_id res chain seq x y z
N MET A 1 13.65 -1.83 -4.18
CA MET A 1 12.22 -1.95 -4.59
C MET A 1 12.05 -1.85 -6.10
N LYS A 2 11.22 -2.72 -6.70
CA LYS A 2 10.81 -2.66 -8.12
C LYS A 2 9.30 -2.93 -8.27
N ILE A 3 8.62 -2.19 -9.13
CA ILE A 3 7.21 -2.47 -9.51
C ILE A 3 7.21 -3.61 -10.53
N LYS A 4 6.49 -4.69 -10.23
CA LYS A 4 6.40 -5.88 -11.09
C LYS A 4 5.18 -5.84 -12.00
N ALA A 5 4.02 -5.52 -11.44
CA ALA A 5 2.75 -5.51 -12.17
C ALA A 5 1.70 -4.63 -11.47
N PHE A 6 0.70 -4.20 -12.25
CA PHE A 6 -0.54 -3.66 -11.71
C PHE A 6 -1.66 -4.70 -11.86
N ARG A 7 -2.49 -4.85 -10.83
CA ARG A 7 -3.68 -5.71 -10.85
C ARG A 7 -4.90 -4.84 -10.62
N PHE A 8 -5.93 -5.06 -11.44
CA PHE A 8 -7.23 -4.42 -11.25
C PHE A 8 -8.19 -5.45 -10.66
N THR A 9 -8.86 -5.11 -9.57
CA THR A 9 -9.86 -5.98 -8.95
C THR A 9 -11.21 -5.26 -8.87
N GLY A 10 -12.31 -6.01 -8.74
CA GLY A 10 -13.65 -5.44 -8.72
C GLY A 10 -14.44 -5.64 -10.02
N LYS A 11 -15.47 -4.80 -10.22
CA LYS A 11 -16.41 -4.87 -11.35
C LYS A 11 -16.74 -3.46 -11.82
N TYR A 12 -16.94 -3.30 -13.13
CA TYR A 12 -17.32 -2.01 -13.72
C TYR A 12 -18.53 -1.39 -13.01
N PRO A 13 -18.50 -0.08 -12.65
CA PRO A 13 -17.39 0.87 -12.88
C PRO A 13 -16.32 0.90 -11.77
N ASN A 14 -16.53 0.20 -10.65
CA ASN A 14 -15.71 0.27 -9.44
C ASN A 14 -14.54 -0.74 -9.50
N PHE A 15 -13.49 -0.38 -10.23
CA PHE A 15 -12.24 -1.13 -10.20
C PHE A 15 -11.27 -0.54 -9.18
N GLU A 16 -10.70 -1.39 -8.35
CA GLU A 16 -9.60 -1.06 -7.44
C GLU A 16 -8.27 -1.40 -8.12
N VAL A 17 -7.29 -0.52 -7.96
CA VAL A 17 -5.94 -0.69 -8.50
C VAL A 17 -5.00 -1.16 -7.40
N HIS A 18 -4.30 -2.25 -7.69
CA HIS A 18 -3.25 -2.79 -6.86
C HIS A 18 -1.92 -2.73 -7.61
N SER A 19 -0.83 -2.51 -6.87
CA SER A 19 0.54 -2.63 -7.35
C SER A 19 1.22 -3.79 -6.66
N ILE A 20 1.79 -4.69 -7.45
CA ILE A 20 2.67 -5.75 -6.97
C ILE A 20 4.09 -5.22 -7.03
N VAL A 21 4.69 -5.01 -5.86
CA VAL A 21 6.08 -4.59 -5.74
C VAL A 21 6.93 -5.72 -5.17
N THR A 22 8.19 -5.70 -5.51
CA THR A 22 9.20 -6.57 -4.92
C THR A 22 10.17 -5.73 -4.10
N ASP A 23 10.39 -6.11 -2.85
CA ASP A 23 11.40 -5.47 -2.00
C ASP A 23 12.81 -6.00 -2.27
N ASP A 24 13.79 -5.54 -1.48
CA ASP A 24 15.19 -5.90 -1.67
C ASP A 24 15.52 -7.34 -1.23
N ASN A 25 14.61 -8.01 -0.52
CA ASN A 25 14.69 -9.42 -0.14
C ASN A 25 14.03 -10.35 -1.18
N ASN A 26 13.51 -9.80 -2.28
CA ASN A 26 12.64 -10.47 -3.25
C ASN A 26 11.26 -10.87 -2.71
N ASP A 27 10.81 -10.29 -1.60
CA ASP A 27 9.46 -10.53 -1.10
C ASP A 27 8.46 -9.68 -1.90
N GLU A 28 7.39 -10.34 -2.37
CA GLU A 28 6.32 -9.70 -3.12
C GLU A 28 5.27 -9.11 -2.18
N GLN A 29 4.97 -7.82 -2.38
CA GLN A 29 3.95 -7.11 -1.62
C GLN A 29 2.85 -6.62 -2.56
N ASP A 30 1.62 -6.97 -2.22
CA ASP A 30 0.40 -6.53 -2.90
C ASP A 30 -0.13 -5.27 -2.22
N ILE A 31 -0.01 -4.12 -2.89
CA ILE A 31 -0.38 -2.80 -2.35
C ILE A 31 -1.63 -2.30 -3.05
N GLU A 32 -2.67 -2.00 -2.28
CA GLU A 32 -3.85 -1.30 -2.77
C GLU A 32 -3.53 0.19 -2.93
N LEU A 33 -3.77 0.74 -4.12
CA LEU A 33 -3.55 2.16 -4.45
C LEU A 33 -4.85 2.97 -4.47
N GLY A 34 -6.00 2.31 -4.46
CA GLY A 34 -7.34 2.93 -4.50
C GLY A 34 -8.05 2.76 -5.83
N ASP A 35 -9.09 3.56 -6.07
CA ASP A 35 -9.97 3.43 -7.24
C ASP A 35 -9.29 3.80 -8.56
N LEU A 36 -9.65 3.09 -9.63
CA LEU A 36 -9.15 3.30 -10.99
C LEU A 36 -9.41 4.71 -11.51
N GLU A 37 -10.54 5.32 -11.18
CA GLU A 37 -10.85 6.69 -11.60
C GLU A 37 -9.86 7.69 -11.01
N TYR A 38 -9.46 7.51 -9.75
CA TYR A 38 -8.45 8.35 -9.11
C TYR A 38 -7.06 8.02 -9.66
N VAL A 39 -6.66 6.75 -9.63
CA VAL A 39 -5.31 6.32 -10.03
C VAL A 39 -5.03 6.64 -11.50
N GLY A 40 -6.05 6.55 -12.36
CA GLY A 40 -5.97 6.91 -13.78
C GLY A 40 -5.74 8.39 -14.06
N THR A 41 -5.95 9.28 -13.07
CA THR A 41 -5.67 10.72 -13.20
C THR A 41 -4.22 11.08 -12.83
N LEU A 42 -3.49 10.15 -12.22
CA LEU A 42 -2.13 10.39 -11.75
C LEU A 42 -1.12 10.27 -12.88
N ASN A 43 -0.14 11.18 -12.91
CA ASN A 43 1.02 11.01 -13.76
C ASN A 43 2.03 10.02 -13.13
N GLU A 44 3.05 9.63 -13.90
CA GLU A 44 4.06 8.66 -13.45
C GLU A 44 4.75 9.05 -12.14
N LYS A 45 5.04 10.34 -11.95
CA LYS A 45 5.70 10.83 -10.73
C LYS A 45 4.77 10.67 -9.52
N GLN A 46 3.52 11.12 -9.65
CA GLN A 46 2.51 11.02 -8.59
C GLN A 46 2.18 9.57 -8.24
N LEU A 47 2.12 8.68 -9.25
CA LEU A 47 1.87 7.26 -9.02
C LEU A 47 3.02 6.60 -8.24
N LYS A 48 4.27 6.97 -8.56
CA LYS A 48 5.46 6.50 -7.83
C LYS A 48 5.45 7.00 -6.38
N GLU A 49 5.12 8.27 -6.16
CA GLU A 49 4.98 8.86 -4.83
C GLU A 49 3.90 8.13 -4.02
N LEU A 50 2.72 7.90 -4.60
CA LEU A 50 1.63 7.15 -3.95
C LEU A 50 2.04 5.73 -3.55
N ILE A 51 2.70 4.99 -4.43
CA ILE A 51 3.20 3.63 -4.14
C ILE A 51 4.18 3.68 -2.97
N GLN A 52 5.10 4.64 -2.97
CA GLN A 52 6.10 4.80 -1.92
C GLN A 52 5.45 5.17 -0.58
N GLU A 53 4.53 6.15 -0.56
CA GLU A 53 3.81 6.55 0.65
C GLU A 53 3.00 5.39 1.24
N THR A 54 2.33 4.61 0.37
CA THR A 54 1.51 3.48 0.82
C THR A 54 2.39 2.36 1.41
N LEU A 55 3.59 2.17 0.86
CA LEU A 55 4.57 1.24 1.42
C LEU A 55 5.14 1.71 2.75
N GLU A 56 5.55 2.98 2.84
CA GLU A 56 6.06 3.55 4.08
C GLU A 56 4.98 3.52 5.19
N GLY A 57 3.73 3.79 4.83
CA GLY A 57 2.57 3.67 5.72
C GLY A 57 2.29 2.24 6.20
N ARG A 58 2.65 1.22 5.41
CA ARG A 58 2.55 -0.20 5.81
C ARG A 58 3.79 -0.69 6.58
N GLN A 59 4.98 -0.19 6.26
CA GLN A 59 6.24 -0.53 6.91
C GLN A 59 6.42 0.16 8.26
N GLN A 60 5.69 1.24 8.53
CA GLN A 60 5.49 1.71 9.90
C GLN A 60 4.45 0.80 10.56
N PRO A 61 4.84 -0.15 11.43
CA PRO A 61 3.89 -0.53 12.45
C PRO A 61 3.60 0.76 13.20
N LYS A 62 2.36 1.23 13.14
CA LYS A 62 1.77 1.88 14.31
C LYS A 62 1.73 0.82 15.42
N LEU A 63 2.90 0.42 15.94
CA LEU A 63 3.14 0.30 17.37
C LEU A 63 3.02 1.71 17.95
N THR A 64 1.86 2.35 17.72
CA THR A 64 1.48 3.53 18.45
C THR A 64 1.45 3.09 19.90
N ASN A 65 1.94 3.97 20.77
CA ASN A 65 1.92 3.79 22.23
C ASN A 65 0.58 3.24 22.79
N ALA A 66 -0.53 3.37 22.04
CA ALA A 66 -1.82 2.72 22.29
C ALA A 66 -1.75 1.18 22.42
N MET A 67 -0.99 0.48 21.57
CA MET A 67 -0.80 -0.98 21.65
C MET A 67 0.06 -1.38 22.85
N GLN A 68 1.14 -0.64 23.13
CA GLN A 68 1.98 -0.85 24.31
C GLN A 68 1.22 -0.59 25.63
N GLN A 69 0.32 0.40 25.66
CA GLN A 69 -0.54 0.68 26.82
C GLN A 69 -1.59 -0.42 27.06
N LEU A 70 -2.07 -1.10 26.03
CA LEU A 70 -3.00 -2.23 26.17
C LEU A 70 -2.31 -3.48 26.73
N THR A 71 -1.05 -3.75 26.36
CA THR A 71 -0.27 -4.86 26.92
C THR A 71 0.33 -4.56 28.29
N GLY A 72 0.56 -3.28 28.64
CA GLY A 72 1.15 -2.87 29.91
C GLY A 72 0.16 -2.77 31.09
N LYS A 73 -1.14 -3.01 30.88
CA LYS A 73 -2.18 -2.95 31.92
C LYS A 73 -2.72 -4.31 32.37
N ALA A 74 -2.04 -5.38 31.97
CA ALA A 74 -2.32 -6.74 32.42
C ALA A 74 -1.11 -7.26 33.22
N LEU A 75 -0.96 -6.77 34.45
CA LEU A 75 -0.23 -7.41 35.57
C LEU A 75 -0.64 -6.71 36.87
#